data_AF-A0ABC9ZKM8-F1
#
_entry.id   AF-A0ABC9ZKM8-F1
#
_cell.length_a   1.000
_cell.length_b   1.000
_cell.length_c   1.000
_cell.angle_alpha   90.00
_cell.angle_beta   90.00
_cell.angle_gamma   90.00
#
_symmetry.space_group_name_H-M   'P 1'
#
loop_
_entity.id
_entity.type
_entity.pdbx_description
1 polymer ?
#
loop_
_entity_poly.entity_id
_entity_poly.type
_entity_poly.pdbx_seq_one_letter_code
_entity_poly.pdbx_strand_id
1 'polypeptide(L)'
;MKTPYFPTPNKNPQPPKSRVRHWSVIHVRQHELNRVAFDETRHLRNGDDADKFNEGNSKNRLARVVEVELPGPANSELRSFVRKAVSLAHSIKHAPNSSRREAGIIADSVIMLVNIFRRMFESV
;
A
#
# COMPACT_ATOMS: atom_id res chain seq x y z
N MET A 1 36.12 5.87 42.52
CA MET A 1 36.28 5.78 41.06
C MET A 1 34.91 5.55 40.44
N LYS A 2 34.39 6.49 39.63
CA LYS A 2 33.11 6.29 38.91
C LYS A 2 33.42 5.56 37.60
N THR A 3 32.75 4.44 37.37
CA THR A 3 32.83 3.70 36.10
C THR A 3 32.34 4.57 34.94
N PRO A 4 33.07 4.63 33.81
CA PRO A 4 32.63 5.39 32.64
C PRO A 4 31.37 4.74 32.03
N TYR A 5 30.34 5.56 31.82
CA TYR A 5 29.13 5.17 31.10
C TYR A 5 29.41 5.12 29.60
N PHE A 6 29.38 3.92 29.03
CA PHE A 6 29.38 3.72 27.59
C PHE A 6 27.93 3.52 27.13
N PRO A 7 27.31 4.47 26.42
CA PRO A 7 25.95 4.29 25.91
C PRO A 7 25.91 3.10 24.96
N THR A 8 24.98 2.18 25.19
CA THR A 8 24.76 1.03 24.31
C THR A 8 24.37 1.52 22.91
N PRO A 9 24.92 0.94 21.83
CA PRO A 9 24.56 1.32 20.47
C PRO A 9 23.05 1.22 20.28
N ASN A 10 22.44 2.29 19.74
CA ASN A 10 21.02 2.33 19.47
C ASN A 10 20.64 1.17 18.52
N LYS A 11 19.92 0.19 19.05
CA LYS A 11 19.49 -1.01 18.30
C LYS A 11 18.53 -0.68 17.14
N ASN A 12 17.90 0.50 17.16
CA ASN A 12 17.03 1.01 16.11
C ASN A 12 17.45 2.43 15.72
N PRO A 13 18.50 2.59 14.89
CA PRO A 13 18.90 3.90 14.41
C PRO A 13 17.75 4.54 13.64
N GLN A 14 17.37 5.76 14.02
CA GLN A 14 16.37 6.55 13.29
C GLN A 14 16.83 6.69 11.84
N PRO A 15 15.96 6.40 10.85
CA PRO A 15 16.34 6.49 9.44
C PRO A 15 16.75 7.93 9.08
N PRO A 16 17.72 8.11 8.17
CA PRO A 16 18.18 9.45 7.78
C PRO A 16 17.01 10.29 7.25
N LYS A 17 16.99 11.61 7.53
CA LYS A 17 15.85 12.51 7.22
C LYS A 17 15.42 12.50 5.74
N SER A 18 16.33 12.21 4.81
CA SER A 18 16.03 12.03 3.38
C SER A 18 15.21 10.76 3.09
N ARG A 19 15.36 9.72 3.91
CA ARG A 19 14.58 8.47 3.89
C ARG A 19 13.15 8.70 4.36
N VAL A 20 12.95 9.56 5.38
CA VAL A 20 11.63 9.87 5.95
C VAL A 20 10.69 10.58 4.95
N ARG A 21 11.21 11.52 4.14
CA ARG A 21 10.37 12.29 3.18
C ARG A 21 9.89 11.49 1.97
N HIS A 22 10.65 10.49 1.52
CA HIS A 22 10.25 9.66 0.38
C HIS A 22 9.19 8.63 0.78
N TRP A 23 9.32 8.10 1.99
CA TRP A 23 8.39 7.15 2.58
C TRP A 23 7.03 7.79 2.88
N SER A 24 7.00 9.06 3.29
CA SER A 24 5.74 9.76 3.60
C SER A 24 4.84 9.90 2.37
N VAL A 25 5.38 10.19 1.18
CA VAL A 25 4.54 10.44 -0.01
C VAL A 25 3.86 9.17 -0.52
N ILE A 26 4.61 8.06 -0.61
CA ILE A 26 4.08 6.76 -1.05
C ILE A 26 3.06 6.24 -0.04
N HIS A 27 3.40 6.33 1.25
CA HIS A 27 2.53 5.88 2.34
C HIS A 27 1.20 6.66 2.33
N VAL A 28 1.26 7.99 2.24
CA VAL A 28 0.07 8.85 2.21
C VAL A 28 -0.80 8.52 1.00
N ARG A 29 -0.24 8.43 -0.21
CA ARG A 29 -1.04 8.18 -1.41
C ARG A 29 -1.71 6.82 -1.43
N GLN A 30 -1.02 5.76 -1.01
CA GLN A 30 -1.63 4.43 -0.95
C GLN A 30 -2.66 4.31 0.17
N HIS A 31 -2.42 5.01 1.30
CA HIS A 31 -3.37 5.10 2.40
C HIS A 31 -4.66 5.82 1.98
N GLU A 32 -4.57 6.95 1.29
CA GLU A 32 -5.76 7.65 0.81
C GLU A 32 -6.50 6.86 -0.28
N LEU A 33 -5.79 6.18 -1.19
CA LEU A 33 -6.44 5.27 -2.15
C LEU A 33 -7.24 4.17 -1.43
N ASN A 34 -6.67 3.57 -0.40
CA ASN A 34 -7.34 2.56 0.42
C ASN A 34 -8.62 3.07 1.06
N ARG A 35 -8.60 4.30 1.61
CA ARG A 35 -9.77 4.92 2.24
C ARG A 35 -10.89 5.20 1.27
N VAL A 36 -10.56 5.73 0.09
CA VAL A 36 -11.57 6.15 -0.89
C VAL A 36 -12.11 4.98 -1.71
N ALA A 37 -11.27 3.98 -2.01
CA ALA A 37 -11.67 2.86 -2.87
C ALA A 37 -12.49 1.80 -2.15
N PHE A 38 -12.23 1.53 -0.86
CA PHE A 38 -12.88 0.44 -0.14
C PHE A 38 -14.12 0.92 0.61
N ASP A 39 -15.28 0.62 0.03
CA ASP A 39 -16.61 0.68 0.64
C ASP A 39 -16.98 -0.66 1.31
N GLU A 40 -17.22 -0.65 2.61
CA GLU A 40 -17.60 -1.85 3.39
C GLU A 40 -18.90 -2.49 2.89
N THR A 41 -19.88 -1.69 2.48
CA THR A 41 -21.20 -2.19 2.06
C THR A 41 -21.15 -2.94 0.72
N ARG A 42 -20.14 -2.65 -0.10
CA ARG A 42 -19.94 -3.26 -1.42
C ARG A 42 -18.89 -4.36 -1.40
N HIS A 43 -17.83 -4.17 -0.62
CA HIS A 43 -16.62 -4.99 -0.72
C HIS A 43 -16.51 -6.08 0.35
N LEU A 44 -17.18 -5.94 1.50
CA LEU A 44 -17.28 -7.02 2.47
C LEU A 44 -18.37 -8.00 2.05
N ARG A 45 -18.06 -9.30 2.13
CA ARG A 45 -19.00 -10.39 1.92
C ARG A 45 -19.49 -10.86 3.28
N ASN A 46 -20.68 -11.45 3.31
CA ASN A 46 -21.21 -12.08 4.51
C ASN A 46 -20.25 -13.18 5.00
N GLY A 47 -19.84 -13.07 6.27
CA GLY A 47 -18.91 -14.00 6.91
C GLY A 47 -17.43 -13.67 6.73
N ASP A 48 -17.07 -12.54 6.10
CA ASP A 48 -15.69 -12.05 6.16
C ASP A 48 -15.29 -11.64 7.57
N ASP A 49 -14.03 -11.89 7.90
CA ASP A 49 -13.39 -11.42 9.11
C ASP A 49 -13.06 -9.92 8.97
N ALA A 50 -13.80 -9.08 9.71
CA ALA A 50 -13.67 -7.63 9.67
C ALA A 50 -12.23 -7.15 10.00
N ASP A 51 -11.49 -7.89 10.83
CA ASP A 51 -10.12 -7.53 11.19
C ASP A 51 -9.17 -7.60 10.00
N LYS A 52 -9.42 -8.50 9.05
CA LYS A 52 -8.59 -8.64 7.83
C LYS A 52 -8.78 -7.50 6.84
N PHE A 53 -9.86 -6.73 6.97
CA PHE A 53 -10.23 -5.63 6.08
C PHE A 53 -10.24 -4.27 6.79
N ASN A 54 -9.61 -4.16 7.95
CA ASN A 54 -9.39 -2.87 8.61
C ASN A 54 -8.45 -1.95 7.80
N GLU A 55 -8.42 -0.67 8.16
CA GLU A 55 -7.65 0.35 7.43
C GLU A 55 -6.14 0.10 7.39
N GLY A 56 -5.58 -0.53 8.43
CA GLY A 56 -4.17 -0.95 8.48
C GLY A 56 -3.82 -2.05 7.47
N ASN A 57 -4.81 -2.83 7.04
CA ASN A 57 -4.67 -3.94 6.10
C ASN A 57 -4.95 -3.51 4.65
N SER A 58 -4.33 -2.40 4.21
CA SER A 58 -4.58 -1.79 2.90
C SER A 58 -4.35 -2.73 1.70
N LYS A 59 -3.40 -3.67 1.81
CA LYS A 59 -3.18 -4.69 0.77
C LYS A 59 -4.42 -5.58 0.59
N ASN A 60 -5.04 -6.02 1.69
CA ASN A 60 -6.22 -6.89 1.64
C ASN A 60 -7.44 -6.13 1.14
N ARG A 61 -7.67 -4.92 1.65
CA ARG A 61 -8.74 -4.03 1.20
C ARG A 61 -8.66 -3.76 -0.30
N LEU A 62 -7.50 -3.30 -0.79
CA LEU A 62 -7.32 -3.02 -2.23
C LEU A 62 -7.42 -4.29 -3.08
N ALA A 63 -6.89 -5.42 -2.63
CA ALA A 63 -7.06 -6.69 -3.33
C ALA A 63 -8.54 -7.07 -3.47
N ARG A 64 -9.35 -6.82 -2.42
CA ARG A 64 -10.78 -7.09 -2.43
C ARG A 64 -11.56 -6.16 -3.37
N VAL A 65 -11.26 -4.87 -3.38
CA VAL A 65 -11.87 -3.93 -4.34
C VAL A 65 -11.71 -4.46 -5.76
N VAL A 66 -10.51 -4.88 -6.13
CA VAL A 66 -10.23 -5.40 -7.48
C VAL A 66 -10.99 -6.71 -7.75
N GLU A 67 -11.17 -7.57 -6.77
CA GLU A 67 -11.96 -8.79 -6.94
C GLU A 67 -13.45 -8.52 -7.21
N VAL A 68 -13.99 -7.47 -6.59
CA VAL A 68 -15.43 -7.12 -6.69
C VAL A 68 -15.71 -6.32 -7.95
N GLU A 69 -14.88 -5.31 -8.26
CA GLU A 69 -15.12 -4.37 -9.35
C GLU A 69 -14.69 -4.91 -10.73
N LEU A 70 -13.77 -5.87 -10.75
CA LEU A 70 -13.33 -6.54 -11.97
C LEU A 70 -13.72 -8.01 -11.93
N PRO A 71 -15.01 -8.38 -12.03
CA PRO A 71 -15.43 -9.78 -12.03
C PRO A 71 -15.11 -10.46 -13.37
N GLY A 72 -15.16 -11.79 -13.36
CA GLY A 72 -15.12 -12.61 -14.57
C GLY A 72 -13.74 -12.78 -15.24
N PRO A 73 -13.68 -13.60 -16.31
CA PRO A 73 -12.44 -13.92 -17.01
C PRO A 73 -11.94 -12.79 -17.91
N ALA A 74 -12.85 -11.98 -18.48
CA ALA A 74 -12.49 -10.84 -19.35
C ALA A 74 -11.59 -9.82 -18.65
N ASN A 75 -11.77 -9.66 -17.33
CA ASN A 75 -10.96 -8.75 -16.52
C ASN A 75 -9.75 -9.42 -15.83
N SER A 76 -9.45 -10.68 -16.14
CA SER A 76 -8.44 -11.46 -15.42
C SER A 76 -7.03 -10.85 -15.49
N GLU A 77 -6.64 -10.35 -16.66
CA GLU A 77 -5.34 -9.73 -16.88
C GLU A 77 -5.22 -8.41 -16.12
N LEU A 78 -6.22 -7.53 -16.25
CA LEU A 78 -6.25 -6.26 -15.52
C LEU A 78 -6.26 -6.48 -14.00
N ARG A 79 -7.07 -7.44 -13.51
CA ARG A 79 -7.10 -7.82 -12.09
C ARG A 79 -5.73 -8.32 -11.60
N SER A 80 -5.04 -9.14 -12.39
CA SER A 80 -3.69 -9.64 -12.06
C SER A 80 -2.67 -8.50 -12.00
N PHE A 81 -2.71 -7.59 -12.99
CA PHE A 81 -1.85 -6.42 -13.06
C PHE A 81 -2.01 -5.52 -11.83
N VAL A 82 -3.25 -5.15 -11.50
CA VAL A 82 -3.55 -4.27 -10.36
C VAL A 82 -3.11 -4.92 -9.04
N ARG A 83 -3.35 -6.21 -8.83
CA ARG A 83 -2.88 -6.93 -7.63
C ARG A 83 -1.36 -6.94 -7.50
N LYS A 84 -0.63 -7.13 -8.62
CA LYS A 84 0.83 -7.07 -8.63
C LYS A 84 1.33 -5.68 -8.28
N ALA A 85 0.73 -4.62 -8.82
CA ALA A 85 1.08 -3.24 -8.49
C ALA A 85 0.84 -2.92 -7.00
N VAL A 86 -0.29 -3.35 -6.43
CA VAL A 86 -0.57 -3.21 -4.98
C VAL A 86 0.47 -3.97 -4.15
N SER A 87 0.82 -5.19 -4.53
CA SER A 87 1.81 -6.00 -3.82
C SER A 87 3.22 -5.42 -3.90
N LEU A 88 3.59 -4.83 -5.04
CA LEU A 88 4.88 -4.17 -5.23
C LEU A 88 4.99 -2.90 -4.39
N ALA A 89 3.94 -2.07 -4.36
CA ALA A 89 3.90 -0.89 -3.50
C ALA A 89 4.05 -1.27 -2.01
N HIS A 90 3.37 -2.35 -1.60
CA HIS A 90 3.49 -2.88 -0.24
C HIS A 90 4.91 -3.40 0.06
N SER A 91 5.54 -4.17 -0.85
CA SER A 91 6.88 -4.73 -0.60
C SER A 91 7.94 -3.63 -0.46
N ILE A 92 7.90 -2.59 -1.29
CA ILE A 92 8.85 -1.48 -1.23
C ILE A 92 8.60 -0.58 -0.01
N LYS A 93 7.33 -0.37 0.39
CA LYS A 93 6.98 0.31 1.64
C LYS A 93 7.54 -0.41 2.88
N HIS A 94 7.77 -1.71 2.83
CA HIS A 94 8.32 -2.47 3.95
C HIS A 94 9.78 -2.90 3.74
N ALA A 95 10.41 -2.50 2.64
CA ALA A 95 11.79 -2.85 2.34
C ALA A 95 12.76 -2.01 3.20
N PRO A 96 13.72 -2.63 3.93
CA PRO A 96 14.62 -1.89 4.82
C PRO A 96 15.56 -0.93 4.08
N ASN A 97 15.88 -1.21 2.82
CA ASN A 97 16.90 -0.49 2.02
C ASN A 97 16.39 -0.06 0.63
N SER A 98 15.13 0.37 0.52
CA SER A 98 14.59 0.87 -0.75
C SER A 98 15.41 2.05 -1.29
N SER A 99 15.86 1.96 -2.53
CA SER A 99 16.56 3.03 -3.26
C SER A 99 15.60 4.15 -3.68
N ARG A 100 16.14 5.34 -3.98
CA ARG A 100 15.37 6.47 -4.54
C ARG A 100 14.65 6.08 -5.84
N ARG A 101 15.30 5.25 -6.67
CA ARG A 101 14.74 4.76 -7.95
C ARG A 101 13.50 3.90 -7.71
N GLU A 102 13.59 2.94 -6.79
CA GLU A 102 12.46 2.06 -6.43
C GLU A 102 11.30 2.87 -5.84
N ALA A 103 11.60 3.83 -4.96
CA ALA A 103 10.59 4.72 -4.41
C ALA A 103 9.88 5.56 -5.50
N GLY A 104 10.62 6.09 -6.48
CA GLY A 104 10.05 6.80 -7.62
C GLY A 104 9.12 5.94 -8.48
N ILE A 105 9.59 4.75 -8.89
CA ILE A 105 8.80 3.79 -9.68
C ILE A 105 7.50 3.43 -8.95
N ILE A 106 7.54 3.30 -7.64
CA ILE A 106 6.35 3.00 -6.84
C ILE A 106 5.41 4.18 -6.74
N ALA A 107 5.92 5.38 -6.55
CA ALA A 107 5.08 6.57 -6.53
C ALA A 107 4.28 6.70 -7.84
N ASP A 108 4.93 6.44 -8.99
CA ASP A 108 4.29 6.44 -10.30
C ASP A 108 3.28 5.30 -10.45
N SER A 109 3.62 4.10 -9.95
CA SER A 109 2.72 2.95 -9.92
C SER A 109 1.46 3.23 -9.10
N VAL A 110 1.58 3.90 -7.95
CA VAL A 110 0.43 4.28 -7.11
C VAL A 110 -0.43 5.34 -7.80
N ILE A 111 0.16 6.31 -8.52
CA ILE A 111 -0.61 7.26 -9.34
C ILE A 111 -1.38 6.53 -10.43
N MET A 112 -0.73 5.59 -11.12
CA MET A 112 -1.38 4.76 -12.13
C MET A 112 -2.54 3.95 -11.51
N LEU A 113 -2.36 3.37 -10.32
CA LEU A 113 -3.44 2.69 -9.59
C LEU A 113 -4.62 3.63 -9.32
N VAL A 114 -4.37 4.84 -8.81
CA VAL A 114 -5.43 5.84 -8.59
C VAL A 114 -6.20 6.11 -9.88
N ASN A 115 -5.50 6.28 -11.00
CA ASN A 115 -6.12 6.53 -12.29
C ASN A 115 -6.94 5.34 -12.79
N ILE A 116 -6.46 4.11 -12.61
CA ILE A 116 -7.20 2.89 -12.95
C ILE A 116 -8.47 2.80 -12.10
N PHE A 117 -8.36 2.96 -10.78
CA PHE A 117 -9.52 2.90 -9.86
C PHE A 117 -10.55 3.96 -10.20
N ARG A 118 -10.12 5.19 -10.51
CA ARG A 118 -11.03 6.25 -10.96
C ARG A 118 -11.83 5.82 -12.19
N ARG A 119 -11.18 5.20 -13.19
CA ARG A 119 -11.82 4.70 -14.42
C ARG A 119 -12.69 3.47 -14.18
N MET A 120 -12.35 2.61 -13.22
CA MET A 120 -13.19 1.47 -12.85
C MET A 120 -14.51 1.92 -12.20
N PHE A 121 -14.47 3.01 -11.43
CA PHE A 121 -15.64 3.55 -10.74
C PHE A 121 -16.46 4.55 -11.56
N GLU A 122 -15.94 5.02 -12.70
CA GLU A 122 -16.73 5.80 -13.66
C GLU A 122 -17.80 4.87 -14.26
N SER A 123 -19.07 5.17 -14.00
CA SER A 123 -20.20 4.48 -14.64
C SER A 123 -20.16 4.72 -16.15
N VAL A 124 -20.34 3.65 -16.93
CA VAL A 124 -20.74 3.75 -18.34
C VAL A 124 -22.14 4.36 -18.44
#